data_AF-A0A821GAZ7-F1
#
_entry.id   AF-A0A821GAZ7-F1
#
_cell.length_a   1.000
_cell.length_b   1.000
_cell.length_c   1.000
_cell.angle_alpha   90.00
_cell.angle_beta   90.00
_cell.angle_gamma   90.00
#
_symmetry.space_group_name_H-M   'P 1'
#
loop_
_entity.id
_entity.type
_entity.pdbx_description
1 polymer ?
#
loop_
_entity_poly.entity_id
_entity_poly.type
_entity_poly.pdbx_seq_one_letter_code
_entity_poly.pdbx_strand_id
1 'polypeptide(L)'
;RQSTTSINNNEEIGLSRIPDQPLLPTFSDKIQHELLMGNPEPVMNELIREAADFYMNVYPQLTHGVEYKKIGIALINEYPCLACEDTINPHGLITSRLSARIRNVRRKMRTREQKCQMRGTIY
;
A
#
# COMPACT_ATOMS: atom_id res chain seq x y z
N ARG A 1 -1.85 16.99 -47.62
CA ARG A 1 -1.81 15.61 -47.10
C ARG A 1 -1.64 15.71 -45.60
N GLN A 2 -2.74 15.61 -44.86
CA GLN A 2 -2.75 15.62 -43.41
C GLN A 2 -2.31 14.25 -42.91
N SER A 3 -1.31 14.20 -42.02
CA SER A 3 -0.97 13.00 -41.26
C SER A 3 -1.30 13.29 -39.81
N THR A 4 -2.48 12.82 -39.40
CA THR A 4 -2.94 12.80 -38.01
C THR A 4 -2.24 11.66 -37.29
N THR A 5 -1.28 11.98 -36.42
CA THR A 5 -0.74 11.00 -35.48
C THR A 5 -1.69 10.93 -34.29
N SER A 6 -2.55 9.91 -34.30
CA SER A 6 -3.40 9.54 -33.18
C SER A 6 -2.53 9.17 -31.97
N ILE A 7 -2.61 9.96 -30.90
CA ILE A 7 -2.11 9.57 -29.58
C ILE A 7 -3.32 9.04 -28.81
N ASN A 8 -3.52 7.74 -28.90
CA ASN A 8 -4.30 6.97 -27.92
C ASN A 8 -3.35 5.92 -27.36
N ASN A 9 -3.14 5.95 -26.05
CA ASN A 9 -3.06 4.77 -25.18
C ASN A 9 -2.97 5.25 -23.74
N ASN A 10 -4.13 5.25 -23.07
CA ASN A 10 -4.21 5.13 -21.62
C ASN A 10 -3.60 3.78 -21.23
N GLU A 11 -2.31 3.74 -20.94
CA GLU A 11 -1.73 2.64 -20.20
C GLU A 11 -2.03 2.87 -18.72
N GLU A 12 -3.09 2.22 -18.22
CA GLU A 12 -3.14 1.85 -16.80
C GLU A 12 -1.97 0.88 -16.56
N ILE A 13 -0.80 1.43 -16.26
CA ILE A 13 0.37 0.66 -15.85
C ILE A 13 0.08 0.15 -14.43
N GLY A 14 -0.68 -0.94 -14.33
CA GLY A 14 -0.67 -1.79 -13.16
C GLY A 14 0.72 -2.38 -13.03
N LEU A 15 1.59 -1.75 -12.26
CA LEU A 15 2.94 -2.23 -11.98
C LEU A 15 2.81 -3.62 -11.33
N SER A 16 3.15 -4.66 -12.10
CA SER A 16 2.98 -6.06 -11.69
C SER A 16 4.00 -6.51 -10.64
N ARG A 17 5.07 -5.74 -10.43
CA ARG A 17 6.11 -5.97 -9.43
C ARG A 17 6.57 -4.66 -8.81
N ILE A 18 6.90 -4.71 -7.53
CA ILE A 18 7.49 -3.56 -6.83
C ILE A 18 8.92 -3.31 -7.33
N PRO A 19 9.25 -2.09 -7.81
CA PRO A 19 10.61 -1.72 -8.20
C PRO A 19 11.55 -1.71 -6.99
N ASP A 20 12.86 -1.65 -7.23
CA ASP A 20 13.84 -1.60 -6.14
C ASP A 20 13.68 -0.38 -5.23
N GLN A 21 13.11 0.69 -5.78
CA GLN A 21 12.69 1.86 -5.03
C GLN A 21 11.16 2.05 -5.20
N PRO A 22 10.34 1.54 -4.28
CA PRO A 22 8.89 1.70 -4.35
C PRO A 22 8.48 3.15 -4.21
N LEU A 23 7.38 3.53 -4.88
CA LEU A 23 6.75 4.82 -4.66
C LEU A 23 6.28 4.93 -3.20
N LEU A 24 6.42 6.10 -2.61
CA LEU A 24 5.97 6.38 -1.25
C LEU A 24 4.60 7.07 -1.29
N PRO A 25 3.67 6.69 -0.42
CA PRO A 25 2.39 7.39 -0.28
C PRO A 25 2.61 8.80 0.27
N THR A 26 1.84 9.76 -0.23
CA THR A 26 1.65 11.04 0.44
C THR A 26 0.61 10.85 1.54
N PHE A 27 1.05 10.92 2.80
CA PHE A 27 0.17 10.76 3.95
C PHE A 27 -0.64 12.02 4.24
N SER A 28 -1.75 11.86 4.97
CA SER A 28 -2.52 12.99 5.50
C SER A 28 -1.71 13.90 6.44
N ASP A 29 -2.10 15.17 6.52
CA ASP A 29 -1.39 16.20 7.33
C ASP A 29 -1.19 15.78 8.78
N LYS A 30 -2.18 15.07 9.36
CA LYS A 30 -2.11 14.54 10.73
C LYS A 30 -0.97 13.54 10.89
N ILE A 31 -0.83 12.61 9.95
CA ILE A 31 0.24 11.61 9.97
C ILE A 31 1.58 12.30 9.76
N GLN A 32 1.68 13.20 8.78
CA GLN A 32 2.91 13.94 8.51
C GLN A 32 3.38 14.73 9.74
N HIS A 33 2.46 15.40 10.43
CA HIS A 33 2.77 16.14 11.65
C HIS A 33 3.39 15.24 12.73
N GLU A 34 2.77 14.10 13.04
CA GLU A 34 3.28 13.17 14.06
C GLU A 34 4.59 12.50 13.63
N LEU A 35 4.78 12.24 12.33
CA LEU A 35 6.05 11.75 11.80
C LEU A 35 7.18 12.76 11.99
N LEU A 36 6.91 14.05 11.75
CA LEU A 36 7.85 15.15 11.98
C LEU A 36 8.18 15.34 13.46
N MET A 37 7.20 15.12 14.35
CA MET A 37 7.39 15.15 15.80
C MET A 37 8.14 13.92 16.33
N GLY A 38 8.40 12.92 15.48
CA GLY A 38 9.10 11.69 15.86
C GLY A 38 8.26 10.72 16.70
N ASN A 39 6.94 10.88 16.73
CA ASN A 39 6.04 10.07 17.54
C ASN A 39 4.98 9.37 16.66
N PRO A 40 5.34 8.29 15.94
CA PRO A 40 4.41 7.66 15.01
C PRO A 40 3.36 6.77 15.68
N GLU A 41 3.48 6.43 16.97
CA GLU A 41 2.57 5.50 17.65
C GLU A 41 1.08 5.88 17.55
N PRO A 42 0.67 7.15 17.77
CA PRO A 42 -0.74 7.54 17.75
C PRO A 42 -1.37 7.39 16.35
N VAL A 43 -0.56 7.55 15.31
CA VAL A 43 -1.01 7.54 13.91
C VAL A 43 -0.66 6.24 13.18
N MET A 44 0.03 5.30 13.82
CA MET A 44 0.52 4.08 13.18
C MET A 44 -0.59 3.30 12.48
N ASN A 45 -1.77 3.20 13.08
CA ASN A 45 -2.90 2.50 12.46
C ASN A 45 -3.46 3.23 11.22
N GLU A 46 -3.48 4.56 11.25
CA GLU A 46 -3.93 5.41 10.13
C GLU A 46 -2.91 5.40 9.00
N LEU A 47 -1.62 5.49 9.34
CA LEU A 47 -0.49 5.34 8.43
C LEU A 47 -0.54 4.01 7.68
N ILE A 48 -0.67 2.89 8.40
CA ILE A 48 -0.76 1.57 7.78
C ILE A 48 -2.00 1.45 6.89
N ARG A 49 -3.11 2.11 7.24
CA ARG A 49 -4.31 2.14 6.40
C ARG A 49 -4.05 2.90 5.10
N GLU A 50 -3.56 4.14 5.18
CA GLU A 50 -3.30 4.97 4.00
C GLU A 50 -2.24 4.34 3.09
N ALA A 51 -1.17 3.77 3.67
CA ALA A 51 -0.17 3.02 2.92
C ALA A 51 -0.79 1.79 2.24
N ALA A 52 -1.63 1.01 2.94
CA ALA A 52 -2.28 -0.15 2.34
C ALA A 52 -3.19 0.23 1.17
N ASP A 53 -3.99 1.29 1.33
CA ASP A 53 -4.90 1.76 0.29
C ASP A 53 -4.12 2.26 -0.93
N PHE A 54 -3.04 3.03 -0.72
CA PHE A 54 -2.12 3.44 -1.79
C PHE A 54 -1.50 2.25 -2.52
N TYR A 55 -0.85 1.34 -1.79
CA TYR A 55 -0.13 0.22 -2.41
C TYR A 55 -1.06 -0.79 -3.08
N MET A 56 -2.31 -0.95 -2.62
CA MET A 56 -3.27 -1.77 -3.36
C MET A 56 -3.72 -1.13 -4.67
N ASN A 57 -3.79 0.20 -4.75
CA ASN A 57 -4.16 0.90 -5.97
C ASN A 57 -3.01 0.92 -6.97
N VAL A 58 -1.78 1.18 -6.49
CA VAL A 58 -0.58 1.27 -7.34
C VAL A 58 -0.04 -0.11 -7.73
N TYR A 59 -0.07 -1.07 -6.80
CA TYR A 59 0.43 -2.43 -6.99
C TYR A 59 -0.64 -3.46 -6.61
N PRO A 60 -1.69 -3.62 -7.42
CA PRO A 60 -2.83 -4.50 -7.09
C PRO A 60 -2.42 -5.97 -6.90
N GLN A 61 -1.29 -6.40 -7.47
CA GLN A 61 -0.74 -7.75 -7.37
C GLN A 61 0.23 -7.97 -6.20
N LEU A 62 0.42 -6.98 -5.32
CA LEU A 62 1.33 -7.03 -4.18
C LEU A 62 1.02 -8.23 -3.27
N THR A 63 1.82 -9.28 -3.30
CA THR A 63 1.50 -10.55 -2.61
C THR A 63 2.70 -11.16 -1.91
N HIS A 64 3.92 -10.79 -2.31
CA HIS A 64 5.13 -11.45 -1.82
C HIS A 64 5.74 -10.72 -0.63
N GLY A 65 6.16 -11.49 0.40
CA GLY A 65 6.82 -10.96 1.61
C GLY A 65 8.03 -10.05 1.33
N VAL A 66 8.79 -10.35 0.27
CA VAL A 66 9.95 -9.56 -0.16
C VAL A 66 9.55 -8.15 -0.61
N GLU A 67 8.40 -8.00 -1.26
CA GLU A 67 7.90 -6.71 -1.74
C GLU A 67 7.48 -5.82 -0.58
N TYR A 68 6.79 -6.41 0.42
CA TYR A 68 6.50 -5.72 1.68
C TYR A 68 7.79 -5.24 2.36
N LYS A 69 8.84 -6.07 2.36
CA LYS A 69 10.15 -5.69 2.92
C LYS A 69 10.74 -4.47 2.21
N LYS A 70 10.71 -4.42 0.87
CA LYS A 70 11.18 -3.26 0.09
C LYS A 70 10.41 -1.99 0.47
N ILE A 71 9.09 -2.07 0.59
CA ILE A 71 8.24 -0.96 1.05
C ILE A 71 8.65 -0.50 2.45
N GLY A 72 8.80 -1.44 3.39
CA GLY A 72 9.18 -1.10 4.76
C GLY A 72 10.53 -0.42 4.86
N ILE A 73 11.50 -0.84 4.05
CA ILE A 73 12.82 -0.20 3.97
C ILE A 73 12.68 1.22 3.42
N ALA A 74 11.95 1.41 2.32
CA ALA A 74 11.76 2.73 1.72
C ALA A 74 11.05 3.71 2.67
N LEU A 75 10.03 3.24 3.38
CA LEU A 75 9.31 4.06 4.37
C LEU A 75 10.19 4.48 5.54
N ILE A 76 11.04 3.59 6.05
CA ILE A 76 11.96 3.93 7.16
C ILE A 76 13.08 4.87 6.70
N ASN A 77 13.58 4.70 5.48
CA ASN A 77 14.59 5.60 4.94
C ASN A 77 14.07 7.04 4.83
N GLU A 78 12.78 7.21 4.50
CA GLU A 78 12.14 8.53 4.46
C GLU A 78 11.72 9.02 5.87
N TYR A 79 11.19 8.11 6.69
CA TYR A 79 10.67 8.40 8.03
C TYR A 79 11.35 7.51 9.08
N PRO A 80 12.55 7.88 9.55
CA PRO A 80 13.34 7.04 10.47
C PRO A 80 12.63 6.75 11.79
N CYS A 81 11.73 7.62 12.24
CA CYS A 81 10.95 7.44 13.47
C CYS A 81 10.07 6.18 13.43
N LEU A 82 9.80 5.62 12.25
CA LEU A 82 9.07 4.36 12.10
C LEU A 82 9.91 3.11 12.39
N ALA A 83 11.23 3.26 12.52
CA ALA A 83 12.11 2.15 12.91
C ALA A 83 11.85 1.74 14.36
N CYS A 84 11.66 0.44 14.58
CA CYS A 84 11.57 -0.10 15.93
C CYS A 84 12.96 -0.52 16.41
N GLU A 85 13.56 0.28 17.30
CA GLU A 85 14.94 0.10 17.80
C GLU A 85 15.15 -1.23 18.52
N ASP A 86 14.10 -1.76 19.17
CA ASP A 86 14.16 -3.01 19.94
C ASP A 86 14.10 -4.29 19.09
N THR A 87 14.09 -4.17 17.76
CA THR A 87 13.92 -5.32 16.86
C THR A 87 15.13 -5.53 15.95
N ILE A 88 15.52 -6.80 15.77
CA ILE A 88 16.56 -7.23 14.82
C ILE A 88 16.25 -6.73 13.40
N ASN A 89 14.97 -6.57 13.06
CA ASN A 89 14.50 -6.03 11.80
C ASN A 89 13.68 -4.75 12.05
N PRO A 90 14.26 -3.55 11.87
CA PRO A 90 13.59 -2.29 12.21
C PRO A 90 12.31 -2.04 11.39
N HIS A 91 12.23 -2.64 10.20
CA HIS A 91 11.04 -2.63 9.32
C HIS A 91 10.02 -3.73 9.63
N GLY A 92 10.32 -4.66 10.53
CA GLY A 92 9.50 -5.84 10.79
C GLY A 92 8.07 -5.49 11.22
N LEU A 93 7.91 -4.46 12.05
CA LEU A 93 6.60 -4.03 12.54
C LEU A 93 5.72 -3.49 11.42
N ILE A 94 6.24 -2.53 10.64
CA ILE A 94 5.53 -1.90 9.53
C ILE A 94 5.15 -2.94 8.48
N THR A 95 6.12 -3.77 8.09
CA THR A 95 5.93 -4.79 7.04
C THR A 95 4.89 -5.83 7.45
N SER A 96 4.94 -6.29 8.70
CA SER A 96 3.95 -7.21 9.26
C SER A 96 2.55 -6.59 9.27
N ARG A 97 2.39 -5.38 9.82
CA ARG A 97 1.10 -4.69 9.90
C ARG A 97 0.52 -4.38 8.51
N LEU A 98 1.36 -3.93 7.58
CA LEU A 98 0.97 -3.63 6.20
C LEU A 98 0.49 -4.91 5.49
N SER A 99 1.26 -6.00 5.57
CA SER A 99 0.88 -7.28 4.96
C SER A 99 -0.44 -7.83 5.54
N ALA A 100 -0.66 -7.69 6.85
CA ALA A 100 -1.88 -8.12 7.50
C ALA A 100 -3.06 -7.25 7.05
N ARG A 101 -2.87 -5.94 6.92
CA ARG A 101 -3.90 -5.01 6.46
C ARG A 101 -4.33 -5.30 5.02
N ILE A 102 -3.39 -5.40 4.08
CA ILE A 102 -3.71 -5.67 2.67
C ILE A 102 -4.43 -7.01 2.52
N ARG A 103 -3.96 -8.07 3.20
CA ARG A 103 -4.65 -9.37 3.22
C ARG A 103 -6.07 -9.26 3.76
N ASN A 104 -6.28 -8.52 4.83
CA ASN A 104 -7.60 -8.31 5.43
C ASN A 104 -8.54 -7.54 4.48
N VAL A 105 -8.04 -6.51 3.80
CA VAL A 105 -8.85 -5.74 2.84
C VAL A 105 -9.26 -6.63 1.66
N ARG A 106 -8.32 -7.36 1.06
CA ARG A 106 -8.62 -8.32 -0.02
C ARG A 106 -9.62 -9.39 0.40
N ARG A 107 -9.47 -9.94 1.61
CA ARG A 107 -10.42 -10.91 2.18
C ARG A 107 -11.83 -10.31 2.27
N LYS A 108 -11.96 -9.08 2.78
CA LYS A 108 -13.25 -8.38 2.89
C LYS A 108 -13.88 -8.10 1.52
N MET A 109 -13.09 -7.71 0.52
CA MET A 109 -13.57 -7.50 -0.86
C MET A 109 -14.15 -8.79 -1.44
N ARG A 110 -13.41 -9.91 -1.34
CA ARG A 110 -13.88 -11.22 -1.82
C ARG A 110 -15.18 -11.67 -1.14
N THR A 111 -15.30 -11.48 0.17
CA THR A 111 -16.54 -11.82 0.90
C THR A 111 -17.72 -10.93 0.48
N ARG A 112 -17.48 -9.66 0.13
CA ARG A 112 -18.51 -8.75 -0.36
C ARG A 112 -19.00 -9.17 -1.75
N GLU A 113 -18.08 -9.48 -2.67
CA GLU A 113 -18.41 -9.98 -4.02
C GLU A 113 -19.21 -11.29 -3.97
N GLN A 114 -18.80 -12.25 -3.13
CA GLN A 114 -19.54 -13.49 -2.93
C GLN A 114 -20.96 -13.26 -2.40
N LYS A 115 -21.14 -12.33 -1.45
CA LYS A 115 -22.45 -11.96 -0.92
C LYS A 115 -23.34 -11.28 -1.98
N CYS A 116 -22.76 -10.51 -2.89
CA CYS A 116 -23.50 -9.90 -4.01
C CYS A 116 -23.89 -10.94 -5.08
N GLN A 117 -23.01 -11.88 -5.40
CA GLN A 117 -23.30 -12.97 -6.35
C GLN A 117 -24.44 -13.88 -5.85
N MET A 118 -24.44 -14.24 -4.55
CA MET A 118 -25.52 -15.07 -3.97
C MET A 118 -26.90 -14.38 -3.94
N ARG A 119 -26.96 -13.05 -4.11
CA ARG A 119 -28.22 -12.30 -4.20
C ARG A 119 -28.73 -12.15 -5.64
N GLY A 120 -27.92 -12.49 -6.64
CA GLY A 120 -28.26 -12.41 -8.06
C GLY A 120 -28.73 -13.72 -8.69
N THR A 121 -28.64 -14.85 -7.97
CA THR A 121 -29.08 -16.20 -8.42
C THR A 121 -30.44 -16.60 -7.83
N ILE A 122 -31.38 -15.67 -7.80
CA ILE A 122 -32.80 -16.00 -7.68
C ILE A 122 -33.44 -15.60 -9.01
N TYR A 123 -34.13 -16.56 -9.62
CA TYR A 123 -34.77 -16.63 -10.95
C TYR A 123 -33.95 -17.33 -12.04
#